data_AF-A0A7J4IJF6-F1
#
_entry.id   AF-A0A7J4IJF6-F1
#
_cell.length_a   1.000
_cell.length_b   1.000
_cell.length_c   1.000
_cell.angle_alpha   90.00
_cell.angle_beta   90.00
_cell.angle_gamma   90.00
#
_symmetry.space_group_name_H-M   'P 1'
#
loop_
_entity.id
_entity.type
_entity.pdbx_description
1 polymer ?
#
loop_
_entity_poly.entity_id
_entity_poly.type
_entity_poly.pdbx_seq_one_letter_code
_entity_poly.pdbx_strand_id
1 'polypeptide(L)'
;MNASDTPAGTMGGNPEQLRQECICPECPTYTPCARDAQELLYCVAGRSPRCITEDLGCICPTCPVADRIGLEHLTFCLLGSEAAQRAGRDAR
;
A
#
# COMPACT_ATOMS: atom_id res chain seq x y z
N MET A 1 4.21 -28.74 12.80
CA MET A 1 3.33 -28.16 11.77
C MET A 1 3.79 -26.73 11.54
N ASN A 2 4.60 -26.47 10.51
CA ASN A 2 4.99 -25.10 10.15
C ASN A 2 4.73 -24.97 8.65
N ALA A 3 3.69 -24.22 8.29
CA ALA A 3 3.51 -23.74 6.93
C ALA A 3 4.66 -22.73 6.69
N SER A 4 5.64 -23.05 5.86
CA SER A 4 5.55 -23.01 4.39
C SER A 4 5.20 -21.58 3.97
N ASP A 5 6.22 -20.77 3.77
CA ASP A 5 6.80 -20.60 2.44
C ASP A 5 5.81 -19.92 1.50
N THR A 6 5.89 -18.59 1.47
CA THR A 6 5.59 -17.85 0.26
C THR A 6 6.68 -16.79 0.11
N PRO A 7 7.51 -16.84 -0.95
CA PRO A 7 8.45 -15.77 -1.21
C PRO A 7 7.63 -14.57 -1.67
N ALA A 8 7.45 -13.60 -0.79
CA ALA A 8 7.06 -12.27 -1.19
C ALA A 8 8.12 -11.77 -2.19
N GLY A 9 7.77 -11.71 -3.46
CA GLY A 9 8.68 -11.32 -4.53
C GLY A 9 9.31 -9.96 -4.25
N THR A 10 10.63 -9.99 -4.00
CA THR A 10 11.67 -9.01 -4.40
C THR A 10 11.30 -7.52 -4.55
N MET A 11 10.45 -6.96 -3.69
CA MET A 11 10.37 -5.51 -3.44
C MET A 11 10.55 -5.26 -1.94
N GLY A 12 11.60 -4.50 -1.60
CA GLY A 12 12.32 -4.61 -0.33
C GLY A 12 11.52 -4.32 0.94
N GLY A 13 11.52 -5.27 1.87
CA GLY A 13 11.09 -5.05 3.27
C GLY A 13 10.32 -6.24 3.84
N ASN A 14 10.57 -6.55 5.12
CA ASN A 14 9.72 -7.49 5.85
C ASN A 14 8.33 -6.83 6.10
N PRO A 15 7.22 -7.55 5.90
CA PRO A 15 5.88 -6.97 5.96
C PRO A 15 5.53 -6.38 7.33
N GLU A 16 5.95 -6.99 8.44
CA GLU A 16 5.75 -6.43 9.77
C GLU A 16 6.50 -5.10 9.96
N GLN A 17 7.75 -5.00 9.49
CA GLN A 17 8.52 -3.75 9.53
C GLN A 17 7.87 -2.64 8.69
N LEU A 18 7.41 -2.98 7.48
CA LEU A 18 6.71 -2.02 6.62
C LEU A 18 5.45 -1.49 7.30
N ARG A 19 4.67 -2.34 7.98
CA ARG A 19 3.47 -1.92 8.71
C ARG A 19 3.78 -0.92 9.82
N GLN A 20 4.89 -1.09 10.54
CA GLN A 20 5.30 -0.21 11.63
C GLN A 20 5.74 1.18 11.14
N GLU A 21 6.32 1.27 9.95
CA GLU A 21 6.79 2.51 9.34
C GLU A 21 5.73 3.19 8.46
N CYS A 22 4.58 2.54 8.27
CA CYS A 22 3.55 3.01 7.37
C CYS A 22 2.78 4.21 7.96
N ILE A 23 2.82 5.34 7.26
CA ILE A 23 2.10 6.57 7.66
C ILE A 23 0.70 6.68 7.05
N CYS A 24 0.13 5.60 6.51
CA CYS A 24 -1.25 5.61 6.00
C CYS A 24 -2.26 6.24 6.99
N PRO A 25 -2.18 6.03 8.32
CA PRO A 25 -3.10 6.65 9.27
C PRO A 25 -3.09 8.19 9.32
N GLU A 26 -2.07 8.84 8.74
CA GLU A 26 -1.94 10.29 8.64
C GLU A 26 -2.41 10.83 7.28
N CYS A 27 -2.67 9.95 6.32
CA CYS A 27 -3.08 10.33 4.97
C CYS A 27 -4.48 10.95 4.99
N PRO A 28 -4.74 12.08 4.29
CA PRO A 28 -6.07 12.69 4.20
C PRO A 28 -7.16 11.73 3.71
N THR A 29 -6.79 10.81 2.81
CA THR A 29 -7.67 9.79 2.25
C THR A 29 -7.97 8.63 3.23
N TYR A 30 -7.25 8.53 4.35
CA TYR A 30 -7.43 7.45 5.33
C TYR A 30 -8.64 7.67 6.24
N THR A 31 -9.59 6.75 6.19
CA THR A 31 -10.85 6.87 6.92
C THR A 31 -10.86 6.12 8.26
N PRO A 32 -11.76 6.45 9.19
CA PRO A 32 -11.98 5.65 10.40
C PRO A 32 -12.31 4.18 10.09
N CYS A 33 -13.04 3.90 9.01
CA CYS A 33 -13.30 2.52 8.54
C CYS A 33 -11.99 1.76 8.29
N ALA A 34 -11.04 2.39 7.60
CA ALA A 34 -9.74 1.78 7.31
C ALA A 34 -8.94 1.53 8.60
N ARG A 35 -9.03 2.44 9.58
CA ARG A 35 -8.44 2.28 10.91
C ARG A 35 -8.98 1.06 11.63
N ASP A 36 -10.30 0.94 11.70
CA ASP A 36 -10.98 -0.14 12.42
C ASP A 36 -10.75 -1.50 11.75
N ALA A 37 -10.68 -1.52 10.42
CA ALA A 37 -10.32 -2.68 9.62
C ALA A 37 -8.80 -2.97 9.59
N GLN A 38 -7.99 -2.12 10.22
CA GLN A 38 -6.52 -2.17 10.21
C GLN A 38 -5.92 -2.27 8.80
N GLU A 39 -6.59 -1.65 7.83
CA GLU A 39 -6.10 -1.51 6.47
C GLU A 39 -4.86 -0.60 6.48
N LEU A 40 -3.77 -1.10 5.93
CA LEU A 40 -2.48 -0.42 5.84
C LEU A 40 -1.74 -0.94 4.61
N LEU A 41 -0.61 -0.31 4.28
CA LEU A 41 0.27 -0.75 3.20
C LEU A 41 -0.44 -0.84 1.85
N TYR A 42 -1.33 0.11 1.52
CA TYR A 42 -2.04 0.09 0.23
C TYR A 42 -1.08 0.04 -0.97
N CYS A 43 0.11 0.61 -0.85
CA CYS A 43 1.18 0.51 -1.86
C CYS A 43 1.63 -0.93 -2.17
N VAL A 44 1.47 -1.85 -1.23
CA VAL A 44 1.78 -3.28 -1.39
C VAL A 44 0.50 -4.13 -1.49
N ALA A 45 -0.43 -3.95 -0.56
CA ALA A 45 -1.68 -4.73 -0.47
C ALA A 45 -2.71 -4.37 -1.55
N GLY A 46 -2.67 -3.14 -2.06
CA GLY A 46 -3.53 -2.64 -3.11
C GLY A 46 -4.76 -1.88 -2.62
N ARG A 47 -5.79 -1.84 -3.45
CA ARG A 47 -6.99 -1.01 -3.25
C ARG A 47 -7.71 -1.39 -1.95
N SER A 48 -8.26 -0.40 -1.24
CA SER A 48 -9.21 -0.63 -0.16
C SER A 48 -10.47 -1.31 -0.70
N PRO A 49 -10.85 -2.49 -0.19
CA PRO A 49 -12.02 -3.20 -0.70
C PRO A 49 -13.34 -2.46 -0.40
N ARG A 50 -13.40 -1.67 0.68
CA ARG A 50 -14.64 -1.04 1.15
C ARG A 50 -14.49 0.34 1.78
N CYS A 51 -13.37 0.65 2.43
CA CYS A 51 -13.27 1.81 3.32
C CYS A 51 -12.86 3.11 2.63
N ILE A 52 -12.26 3.04 1.44
CA ILE A 52 -11.79 4.20 0.69
C ILE A 52 -12.40 4.19 -0.71
N THR A 53 -13.22 5.21 -0.98
CA THR A 53 -13.95 5.39 -2.26
C THR A 53 -13.69 6.75 -2.91
N GLU A 54 -13.08 7.68 -2.20
CA GLU A 54 -12.80 9.04 -2.67
C GLU A 54 -11.31 9.37 -2.45
N ASP A 55 -10.74 10.20 -3.34
CA ASP A 55 -9.37 10.72 -3.22
C ASP A 55 -9.41 12.09 -2.55
N LEU A 56 -8.90 12.16 -1.32
CA LEU A 56 -8.75 13.41 -0.56
C LEU A 56 -7.29 13.91 -0.55
N GLY A 57 -6.43 13.28 -1.35
CA GLY A 57 -5.00 13.52 -1.41
C GLY A 57 -4.19 12.42 -0.73
N CYS A 58 -2.95 12.26 -1.19
CA CYS A 58 -1.99 11.26 -0.70
C CYS A 58 -0.69 11.92 -0.23
N ILE A 59 -0.19 11.47 0.92
CA ILE A 59 1.13 11.82 1.47
C ILE A 59 2.16 10.72 1.25
N CYS A 60 1.88 9.77 0.37
CA CYS A 60 2.79 8.67 0.03
C CYS A 60 4.22 9.10 -0.35
N PRO A 61 4.48 10.25 -1.02
CA PRO A 61 5.85 10.67 -1.34
C PRO A 61 6.73 10.94 -0.12
N THR A 62 6.15 11.16 1.07
CA THR A 62 6.89 11.38 2.32
C THR A 62 6.91 10.14 3.21
N CYS A 63 6.37 9.01 2.74
CA CYS A 63 6.27 7.78 3.50
C CYS A 63 7.61 7.02 3.45
N PRO A 64 8.22 6.63 4.59
CA PRO A 64 9.46 5.84 4.59
C PRO A 64 9.35 4.52 3.83
N VAL A 65 8.15 3.91 3.84
CA VAL A 65 7.86 2.70 3.05
C VAL A 65 7.96 2.98 1.56
N ALA A 66 7.53 4.16 1.10
CA ALA A 66 7.58 4.53 -0.31
C ALA A 66 9.01 4.59 -0.85
N ASP A 67 9.91 5.18 -0.07
CA ASP A 67 11.34 5.26 -0.39
C ASP A 67 11.97 3.86 -0.42
N ARG A 68 11.62 3.00 0.54
CA ARG A 68 12.19 1.65 0.66
C ARG A 68 11.82 0.75 -0.52
N ILE A 69 10.57 0.83 -0.99
CA ILE A 69 10.07 -0.04 -2.07
C ILE A 69 10.13 0.62 -3.46
N GLY A 70 10.57 1.88 -3.53
CA GLY A 70 10.75 2.61 -4.79
C GLY A 70 9.45 2.83 -5.55
N LEU A 71 8.47 3.49 -4.93
CA LEU A 71 7.16 3.74 -5.54
C LEU A 71 7.22 4.73 -6.72
N GLU A 72 6.44 4.45 -7.76
CA GLU A 72 6.25 5.37 -8.90
C GLU A 72 4.83 5.94 -8.99
N HIS A 73 3.87 5.34 -8.29
CA HIS A 73 2.50 5.83 -8.20
C HIS A 73 2.17 6.32 -6.78
N LEU A 74 0.97 6.88 -6.58
CA LEU A 74 0.56 7.48 -5.30
C LEU A 74 -0.84 7.07 -4.84
N THR A 75 -1.76 6.76 -5.75
CA THR A 75 -3.17 6.55 -5.43
C THR A 75 -3.53 5.07 -5.22
N PHE A 76 -2.77 4.38 -4.36
CA PHE A 76 -2.87 2.92 -4.23
C PHE A 76 -4.15 2.41 -3.59
N CYS A 77 -4.65 3.13 -2.59
CA CYS A 77 -5.87 2.78 -1.86
C CYS A 77 -7.11 2.79 -2.76
N LEU A 78 -7.06 3.43 -3.93
CA LEU A 78 -8.16 3.48 -4.90
C LEU A 78 -7.85 2.67 -6.16
N LEU A 79 -6.62 2.72 -6.66
CA LEU A 79 -6.28 2.21 -8.00
C LEU A 79 -5.60 0.83 -8.00
N GLY A 80 -5.15 0.35 -6.84
CA GLY A 80 -4.43 -0.93 -6.73
C GLY A 80 -2.98 -0.74 -6.29
N SER A 81 -2.27 -1.84 -6.03
CA SER A 81 -0.89 -1.80 -5.51
C SER A 81 0.08 -1.26 -6.55
N GLU A 82 1.31 -0.95 -6.13
CA GLU A 82 2.38 -0.54 -7.04
C GLU A 82 2.60 -1.58 -8.15
N ALA A 83 2.66 -2.86 -7.80
CA ALA A 83 2.80 -3.94 -8.76
C ALA A 83 1.66 -3.97 -9.78
N ALA A 84 0.41 -3.80 -9.32
CA ALA A 84 -0.76 -3.81 -10.19
C ALA A 84 -0.76 -2.62 -11.16
N GLN A 85 -0.41 -1.42 -10.67
CA GLN A 85 -0.35 -0.22 -11.49
C GLN A 85 0.81 -0.27 -12.50
N ARG A 86 1.97 -0.82 -12.13
CA ARG A 86 3.08 -1.06 -13.08
C ARG A 86 2.69 -2.02 -14.20
N ALA A 87 2.11 -3.17 -13.86
CA ALA A 87 1.66 -4.14 -14.85
C ALA A 87 0.63 -3.57 -15.82
N GLY A 88 -0.20 -2.62 -15.37
CA GLY A 88 -1.15 -1.89 -16.23
C GLY A 88 -0.52 -0.87 -17.17
N ARG A 89 0.71 -0.39 -16.91
CA ARG A 89 1.43 0.53 -17.81
C ARG A 89 2.12 -0.19 -18.97
N ASP A 90 2.30 -1.51 -18.88
CA ASP A 90 2.82 -2.35 -19.97
C ASP A 90 1.70 -2.81 -20.94
N ALA A 91 0.46 -2.37 -20.74
CA ALA A 91 -0.69 -2.66 -21.60
C ALA A 91 -1.04 -1.51 -22.57
N ARG A 92 -0.09 -0.62 -22.88
CA ARG A 92 -0.28 0.53 -23.79
C ARG A 92 0.75 0.57 -24.91
#